data_AF-A0A4W6EZY3-F1
#
_entry.id   AF-A0A4W6EZY3-F1
#
_cell.length_a   1.000
_cell.length_b   1.000
_cell.length_c   1.000
_cell.angle_alpha   90.00
_cell.angle_beta   90.00
_cell.angle_gamma   90.00
#
_symmetry.space_group_name_H-M   'P 1'
#
loop_
_entity.id
_entity.type
_entity.pdbx_description
1 polymer ?
#
loop_
_entity_poly.entity_id
_entity_poly.type
_entity_poly.pdbx_seq_one_letter_code
_entity_poly.pdbx_strand_id
1 'polypeptide(L)' 'MDSQPLSIEDSWRLRVASAQIYSIVKNRDLEHFDRVMAFLEATYRLLPRLVAPIKHMKIMFGLKTLVWT' A
#
# COMPACT_ATOMS: atom_id res chain seq x y z
N MET A 1 -1.72 -23.28 -1.29
CA MET A 1 -1.97 -21.90 -1.76
C MET A 1 -1.17 -21.77 -3.02
N ASP A 2 -1.82 -21.95 -4.16
CA ASP A 2 -1.16 -21.92 -5.45
C ASP A 2 -0.88 -20.46 -5.79
N SER A 3 0.38 -20.06 -5.62
CA SER A 3 0.88 -18.76 -6.06
C SER A 3 0.98 -18.78 -7.59
N GLN A 4 -0.16 -18.66 -8.26
CA GLN A 4 -0.16 -18.47 -9.69
C GLN A 4 0.62 -17.16 -9.99
N PRO A 5 1.66 -17.20 -10.86
CA PRO A 5 2.41 -16.01 -11.16
C PRO A 5 1.48 -14.94 -11.72
N LEU A 6 1.59 -13.71 -11.20
CA LEU A 6 0.92 -12.57 -11.79
C LEU A 6 1.29 -12.48 -13.27
N SER A 7 0.31 -12.20 -14.13
CA SER A 7 0.59 -11.86 -15.52
C SER A 7 1.65 -10.75 -15.57
N ILE A 8 2.51 -10.76 -16.60
CA ILE A 8 3.52 -9.71 -16.80
C ILE A 8 2.86 -8.33 -16.80
N GLU A 9 1.66 -8.23 -17.38
CA GLU A 9 0.82 -7.03 -17.41
C GLU A 9 0.45 -6.55 -15.99
N ASP A 10 0.00 -7.46 -15.14
CA ASP A 10 -0.38 -7.14 -13.76
C ASP A 10 0.84 -6.81 -12.90
N SER A 11 1.99 -7.44 -13.19
CA SER A 11 3.24 -7.23 -12.47
C SER A 11 3.78 -5.81 -12.65
N TRP A 12 3.83 -5.29 -13.88
CA TRP A 12 4.32 -3.93 -14.12
C TRP A 12 3.36 -2.88 -13.54
N ARG A 13 2.05 -3.09 -13.69
CA ARG A 13 1.02 -2.20 -13.14
C ARG A 13 1.14 -2.08 -11.63
N LEU A 14 1.32 -3.20 -10.94
CA LEU A 14 1.50 -3.20 -9.49
C LEU A 14 2.76 -2.43 -9.07
N ARG A 15 3.86 -2.56 -9.81
CA ARG A 15 5.10 -1.82 -9.53
C ARG A 15 4.93 -0.31 -9.77
N VAL A 16 4.29 0.09 -10.86
CA VAL A 16 4.01 1.51 -11.16
C VAL A 16 3.11 2.11 -10.08
N ALA A 17 2.02 1.42 -9.71
CA ALA A 17 1.15 1.86 -8.63
C ALA A 17 1.93 1.99 -7.30
N SER A 18 2.74 0.98 -6.95
CA SER A 18 3.56 1.03 -5.73
C SER A 18 4.55 2.21 -5.73
N ALA A 19 5.16 2.52 -6.87
CA ALA A 19 6.07 3.66 -7.01
C ALA A 19 5.36 5.01 -6.83
N GLN A 20 4.14 5.15 -7.36
CA GLN A 20 3.30 6.34 -7.17
C GLN A 20 2.94 6.51 -5.69
N ILE A 21 2.48 5.45 -5.04
CA ILE A 21 2.17 5.45 -3.60
C ILE A 21 3.40 5.82 -2.77
N TYR A 22 4.56 5.24 -3.09
CA TYR A 22 5.82 5.60 -2.44
C TYR A 22 6.16 7.08 -2.61
N SER A 23 5.97 7.64 -3.81
CA SER A 23 6.22 9.07 -4.07
C SER A 23 5.34 9.99 -3.22
N ILE A 24 4.06 9.68 -3.07
CA ILE A 24 3.12 10.44 -2.21
C ILE A 24 3.62 10.45 -0.76
N VAL A 25 3.94 9.28 -0.21
CA VAL A 25 4.44 9.15 1.17
C VAL A 25 5.77 9.88 1.34
N LYS A 26 6.70 9.72 0.40
CA LYS A 26 8.04 10.33 0.45
C LYS A 26 7.95 11.86 0.46
N ASN A 27 7.10 12.43 -0.37
CA ASN A 27 6.95 13.87 -0.51
C ASN A 27 5.97 14.48 0.50
N ARG A 28 5.35 13.66 1.36
CA ARG A 28 4.31 14.09 2.32
C ARG A 28 3.17 14.84 1.63
N ASP A 29 2.75 14.36 0.48
CA ASP A 29 1.65 14.92 -0.31
C ASP A 29 0.30 14.56 0.34
N LEU A 30 -0.03 15.27 1.43
CA LEU A 30 -1.18 14.99 2.31
C LEU A 30 -2.52 14.99 1.56
N GLU A 31 -2.64 15.76 0.47
CA GLU A 31 -3.85 15.82 -0.35
C GLU A 31 -4.19 14.47 -0.99
N HIS A 32 -3.18 13.62 -1.22
CA HIS A 32 -3.32 12.31 -1.87
C HIS A 32 -3.10 11.13 -0.92
N PHE A 33 -3.05 11.36 0.40
CA PHE A 33 -2.81 10.30 1.39
C PHE A 33 -3.95 9.27 1.46
N ASP A 34 -5.16 9.63 1.06
CA ASP A 34 -6.30 8.70 0.92
C ASP A 34 -5.95 7.54 -0.02
N ARG A 35 -5.24 7.82 -1.12
CA ARG A 35 -4.81 6.81 -2.10
C ARG A 35 -3.80 5.84 -1.51
N VAL A 36 -2.91 6.32 -0.64
CA VAL A 36 -1.95 5.48 0.09
C VAL A 36 -2.71 4.50 0.99
N MET A 37 -3.67 5.02 1.75
CA MET A 37 -4.48 4.23 2.67
C MET A 37 -5.28 3.15 1.94
N ALA A 38 -5.98 3.54 0.86
CA ALA A 38 -6.76 2.61 0.04
C ALA A 38 -5.89 1.52 -0.60
N PHE A 39 -4.70 1.87 -1.09
CA PHE A 39 -3.77 0.90 -1.69
C PHE A 39 -3.26 -0.12 -0.67
N LEU A 40 -2.86 0.33 0.53
CA LEU A 40 -2.36 -0.56 1.59
C LEU A 40 -3.45 -1.49 2.10
N GLU A 41 -4.68 -1.01 2.25
CA GLU A 41 -5.83 -1.80 2.68
C GLU A 41 -6.22 -2.86 1.63
N ALA A 42 -6.27 -2.48 0.35
CA ALA A 42 -6.49 -3.42 -0.75
C ALA A 42 -5.39 -4.49 -0.82
N THR A 43 -4.13 -4.09 -0.68
CA THR A 43 -2.98 -5.01 -0.69
C THR A 43 -3.05 -6.02 0.45
N TYR A 44 -3.38 -5.57 1.67
CA TYR A 44 -3.50 -6.47 2.81
C TYR A 44 -4.71 -7.41 2.70
N ARG A 45 -5.83 -6.94 2.15
CA ARG A 45 -7.01 -7.79 1.88
C ARG A 45 -6.70 -8.88 0.86
N LEU A 46 -5.99 -8.55 -0.21
CA LEU A 46 -5.64 -9.50 -1.28
C LEU A 46 -4.50 -10.45 -0.85
N LEU A 47 -3.52 -9.93 -0.11
CA LEU A 47 -2.30 -10.66 0.28
C LEU A 47 -2.05 -10.50 1.79
N PRO A 48 -2.89 -11.09 2.66
CA PRO A 48 -2.83 -10.89 4.11
C PRO A 48 -1.53 -11.44 4.75
N ARG A 49 -0.76 -12.24 4.00
CA ARG A 49 0.52 -12.81 4.43
C ARG A 49 1.75 -12.06 3.90
N LEU A 50 1.57 -11.03 3.07
CA LEU A 50 2.68 -10.25 2.51
C LEU A 50 3.51 -9.57 3.62
N VAL A 51 2.83 -9.12 4.68
CA VAL A 51 3.44 -8.58 5.89
C VAL A 51 2.71 -9.13 7.10
N ALA A 52 3.40 -9.21 8.25
CA ALA A 52 2.75 -9.58 9.50
C ALA A 52 1.62 -8.57 9.84
N PRO A 53 0.46 -9.02 10.35
CA PRO A 53 -0.68 -8.14 10.68
C PRO A 53 -0.28 -6.93 11.54
N ILE A 54 0.59 -7.16 12.53
CA ILE A 54 1.08 -6.09 13.41
C ILE A 54 1.88 -5.01 12.66
N LYS A 55 2.62 -5.37 11.60
CA LYS A 55 3.35 -4.40 10.77
C LYS A 55 2.39 -3.58 9.92
N HIS A 56 1.39 -4.22 9.32
CA HIS A 56 0.34 -3.52 8.58
C HIS A 56 -0.39 -2.50 9.47
N MET A 57 -0.80 -2.92 10.68
CA MET A 57 -1.44 -2.03 11.65
C MET A 57 -0.57 -0.83 12.02
N LYS A 58 0.72 -1.04 12.30
CA LYS A 58 1.65 0.07 12.64
C LYS A 58 1.78 1.09 11.51
N ILE A 59 1.86 0.63 10.26
CA ILE A 59 1.94 1.51 9.08
C ILE A 59 0.64 2.30 8.93
N MET A 60 -0.51 1.62 8.94
CA MET A 60 -1.82 2.27 8.81
C MET A 60 -2.09 3.27 9.92
N PHE A 61 -1.73 2.94 11.16
CA PHE A 61 -1.86 3.85 12.30
C PHE A 61 -0.99 5.09 12.12
N GLY A 62 0.31 4.92 11.81
CA GLY A 62 1.24 6.04 11.63
C GLY A 62 0.82 6.99 10.49
N LEU A 63 0.31 6.43 9.38
CA LEU A 63 -0.21 7.24 8.27
C LEU A 63 -1.49 7.99 8.65
N LYS A 64 -2.43 7.34 9.35
CA LYS A 64 -3.65 8.01 9.83
C LYS A 64 -3.33 9.16 10.77
N THR A 65 -2.37 8.99 11.68
CA THR A 65 -2.00 10.07 12.61
C THR A 65 -1.34 11.28 11.92
N LEU A 66 -0.70 11.09 10.76
CA LEU A 66 -0.10 12.19 10.00
C LEU A 66 -1.13 13.10 9.30
N VAL A 67 -2.29 12.56 8.91
CA VAL A 67 -3.38 13.33 8.28
C VAL A 67 -4.20 14.10 9.33
N TRP A 68 -4.17 13.64 10.58
CA TRP A 68 -4.92 14.23 11.70
C TRP A 68 -4.15 15.36 12.44
N THR A 69 -3.02 15.82 11.90
CA THR A 69 -2.24 16.96 12.42
C THR A 69 -2.24 18.10 11.41
#